data_AF-A0A8J9S9K7-F1
#
_entry.id   AF-A0A8J9S9K7-F1
#
_cell.length_a   1.000
_cell.length_b   1.000
_cell.length_c   1.000
_cell.angle_alpha   90.00
_cell.angle_beta   90.00
_cell.angle_gamma   90.00
#
_symmetry.space_group_name_H-M   'P 1'
#
loop_
_entity.id
_entity.type
_entity.pdbx_description
1 polymer ?
#
loop_
_entity_poly.entity_id
_entity_poly.type
_entity_poly.pdbx_seq_one_letter_code
_entity_poly.pdbx_strand_id
1 'polypeptide(L)'
;SYAAAGQFELMNLYQSLFSPKGVTASQMLLTQADFGDAHHLQNLRYAVDRLLSLGIVPIVNENDAVSVLPGTTQEAEPVFSDNDSLAALCARTFGAEVLLLLTDVDGVYTLPPTHPKAKLIPFYHANTEQVGIGVKSSQGRGGMAAKIDAARNAVAPGSACTACVICAGSDLDVVRAVLSKDWDGAETGKGTLFATP
;
A
#
# COMPACT_ATOMS: atom_id res chain seq x y z
N SER A 1 -7.72 -2.25 -22.71
CA SER A 1 -6.86 -1.49 -23.65
C SER A 1 -6.27 -0.23 -23.00
N TYR A 2 -7.05 0.65 -22.37
CA TYR A 2 -6.51 1.85 -21.68
C TYR A 2 -5.55 1.52 -20.51
N ALA A 3 -5.87 0.53 -19.66
CA ALA A 3 -5.00 0.12 -18.57
C ALA A 3 -3.65 -0.42 -19.05
N ALA A 4 -3.63 -1.22 -20.12
CA ALA A 4 -2.39 -1.78 -20.68
C ALA A 4 -1.45 -0.70 -21.26
N ALA A 5 -2.00 0.31 -21.94
CA ALA A 5 -1.20 1.44 -22.44
C ALA A 5 -0.64 2.29 -21.29
N GLY A 6 -1.46 2.61 -20.28
CA GLY A 6 -1.01 3.34 -19.09
C GLY A 6 0.04 2.57 -18.28
N GLN A 7 -0.07 1.24 -18.23
CA GLN A 7 0.88 0.38 -17.53
C GLN A 7 2.27 0.37 -18.20
N PHE A 8 2.33 0.43 -19.53
CA PHE A 8 3.59 0.57 -20.26
C PHE A 8 4.26 1.92 -19.99
N GLU A 9 3.49 3.02 -20.05
CA GLU A 9 3.99 4.37 -19.76
C GLU A 9 4.49 4.50 -18.31
N LEU A 10 3.76 3.93 -17.34
CA LEU A 10 4.16 3.90 -15.94
C LEU A 10 5.53 3.24 -15.73
N MET A 11 5.77 2.10 -16.38
CA MET A 11 7.07 1.42 -16.27
C MET A 11 8.20 2.20 -16.93
N ASN A 12 7.95 2.83 -18.07
CA ASN A 12 8.94 3.69 -18.71
C ASN A 12 9.32 4.87 -17.79
N LEU A 13 8.33 5.46 -17.11
CA LEU A 13 8.58 6.49 -16.12
C LEU A 13 9.47 5.98 -14.98
N TYR A 14 9.13 4.86 -14.34
CA TYR A 14 9.96 4.28 -13.28
C TYR A 14 11.38 3.97 -13.76
N GLN A 15 11.53 3.36 -14.94
CA GLN A 15 12.84 3.05 -15.51
C GLN A 15 13.66 4.33 -15.76
N SER A 16 13.03 5.40 -16.25
CA SER A 16 13.69 6.70 -16.46
C SER A 16 14.15 7.36 -15.16
N LEU A 17 13.40 7.19 -14.06
CA LEU A 17 13.72 7.76 -12.75
C LEU A 17 14.79 6.94 -12.01
N PHE A 18 14.79 5.62 -12.19
CA PHE A 18 15.71 4.70 -11.51
C PHE A 18 17.06 4.56 -12.23
N SER A 19 17.09 4.64 -13.57
CA SER A 19 18.30 4.48 -14.37
C SER A 19 19.45 5.41 -13.95
N PRO A 20 19.24 6.73 -13.70
CA PRO A 20 20.30 7.62 -13.21
C PRO A 20 20.85 7.26 -11.82
N LYS A 21 20.13 6.42 -11.05
CA LYS A 21 20.54 5.92 -9.74
C LYS A 21 21.17 4.52 -9.81
N GLY A 22 21.33 3.95 -11.01
CA GLY A 22 21.84 2.59 -11.19
C GLY A 22 20.88 1.51 -10.69
N VAL A 23 19.59 1.84 -10.52
CA VAL A 23 18.55 0.92 -10.06
C VAL A 23 17.77 0.42 -11.26
N THR A 24 17.48 -0.88 -11.29
CA THR A 24 16.62 -1.50 -12.31
C THR A 24 15.23 -1.73 -11.73
N ALA A 25 14.18 -1.36 -12.47
CA ALA A 25 12.81 -1.70 -12.11
C ALA A 25 12.38 -2.99 -12.84
N SER A 26 11.55 -3.81 -12.20
CA SER A 26 10.89 -4.95 -12.85
C SER A 26 9.39 -4.92 -12.57
N GLN A 27 8.58 -5.13 -13.61
CA GLN A 27 7.14 -5.13 -13.47
C GLN A 27 6.62 -6.47 -12.93
N MET A 28 5.67 -6.40 -12.01
CA MET A 28 4.91 -7.55 -11.54
C MET A 28 3.42 -7.18 -11.55
N LEU A 29 2.61 -7.94 -12.30
CA LEU A 29 1.16 -7.75 -12.38
C LEU A 29 0.47 -8.89 -11.64
N LEU A 30 -0.32 -8.55 -10.62
CA LEU A 30 -0.95 -9.52 -9.73
C LEU A 30 -2.47 -9.39 -9.73
N THR A 31 -3.13 -10.49 -9.40
CA THR A 31 -4.56 -10.61 -9.14
C THR A 31 -4.80 -11.14 -7.73
N GLN A 32 -6.03 -11.04 -7.24
CA GLN A 32 -6.36 -11.57 -5.91
C GLN A 32 -6.20 -13.09 -5.82
N ALA A 33 -6.50 -13.79 -6.92
CA ALA A 33 -6.33 -15.24 -7.04
C ALA A 33 -4.87 -15.68 -6.84
N ASP A 34 -3.88 -14.83 -7.17
CA ASP A 34 -2.46 -15.16 -6.97
C ASP A 34 -2.08 -15.27 -5.49
N PHE A 35 -2.91 -14.71 -4.59
CA PHE A 35 -2.74 -14.82 -3.14
C PHE A 35 -3.62 -15.91 -2.50
N GLY A 36 -4.52 -16.54 -3.27
CA GLY A 36 -5.46 -17.56 -2.77
C GLY A 36 -4.87 -18.97 -2.67
N ASP A 37 -3.77 -19.24 -3.38
CA ASP A 37 -3.14 -20.56 -3.42
C ASP A 37 -1.73 -20.54 -2.80
N ALA A 38 -1.44 -21.53 -1.94
CA ALA A 38 -0.19 -21.60 -1.20
C ALA A 38 1.04 -21.78 -2.11
N HIS A 39 0.89 -22.48 -3.23
CA HIS A 39 1.98 -22.70 -4.18
C HIS A 39 2.24 -21.43 -4.99
N HIS A 40 1.19 -20.71 -5.40
CA HIS A 40 1.31 -19.38 -6.03
C HIS A 40 2.00 -18.37 -5.11
N LEU A 41 1.60 -18.32 -3.83
CA LEU A 41 2.25 -17.46 -2.83
C LEU A 41 3.74 -17.77 -2.68
N GLN A 42 4.13 -19.05 -2.66
CA GLN A 42 5.53 -19.44 -2.57
C GLN A 42 6.32 -18.99 -3.80
N ASN A 43 5.75 -19.13 -5.00
CA ASN A 43 6.37 -18.68 -6.24
C ASN A 43 6.54 -17.16 -6.28
N LEU A 44 5.53 -16.41 -5.83
CA LEU A 44 5.59 -14.94 -5.76
C LEU A 44 6.69 -14.49 -4.80
N ARG A 45 6.77 -15.09 -3.60
CA ARG A 45 7.84 -14.81 -2.63
C ARG A 45 9.21 -15.07 -3.24
N TYR A 46 9.40 -16.22 -3.86
CA TYR A 46 10.66 -16.58 -4.51
C TYR A 46 11.04 -15.58 -5.61
N ALA A 47 10.08 -15.16 -6.44
CA ALA A 47 10.32 -14.18 -7.50
C ALA A 47 10.75 -12.82 -6.94
N VAL A 48 10.03 -12.31 -5.93
CA VAL A 48 10.35 -11.04 -5.26
C VAL A 48 11.71 -11.10 -4.60
N ASP A 49 11.98 -12.14 -3.81
CA ASP A 49 13.28 -12.33 -3.15
C ASP A 49 14.42 -12.39 -4.17
N ARG A 50 14.20 -13.06 -5.30
CA ARG A 50 15.19 -13.15 -6.36
C ARG A 50 15.47 -11.79 -7.00
N LEU A 51 14.44 -11.01 -7.33
CA LEU A 51 14.60 -9.65 -7.88
C LEU A 51 15.39 -8.76 -6.92
N LEU A 52 14.99 -8.75 -5.64
CA LEU A 52 15.66 -7.97 -4.60
C LEU A 52 17.12 -8.40 -4.42
N SER A 53 17.41 -9.70 -4.44
CA SER A 53 18.79 -10.23 -4.34
C SER A 53 19.71 -9.80 -5.50
N LEU A 54 19.12 -9.42 -6.65
CA LEU A 54 19.83 -8.91 -7.81
C LEU A 54 19.91 -7.37 -7.83
N GLY A 55 19.41 -6.69 -6.80
CA GLY A 55 19.33 -5.23 -6.76
C GLY A 55 18.24 -4.65 -7.67
N ILE A 56 17.26 -5.48 -8.08
CA ILE A 56 16.15 -5.07 -8.94
C ILE A 56 14.95 -4.74 -8.04
N VAL A 57 14.36 -3.57 -8.24
CA VAL A 57 13.18 -3.11 -7.49
C VAL A 57 11.90 -3.59 -8.20
N PRO A 58 11.08 -4.44 -7.57
CA PRO A 58 9.79 -4.84 -8.13
C PRO A 58 8.78 -3.69 -8.04
N ILE A 59 8.14 -3.39 -9.16
CA ILE A 59 7.00 -2.46 -9.28
C ILE A 59 5.75 -3.31 -9.47
N VAL A 60 4.98 -3.45 -8.39
CA VAL A 60 3.77 -4.26 -8.35
C VAL A 60 2.56 -3.41 -8.70
N ASN A 61 1.67 -3.92 -9.55
CA ASN A 61 0.35 -3.32 -9.79
C ASN A 61 -0.70 -4.41 -10.00
N GLU A 62 -1.98 -4.05 -9.87
CA GLU A 62 -3.08 -4.95 -10.21
C GLU A 62 -3.12 -5.25 -11.73
N ASN A 63 -3.41 -6.50 -12.07
CA ASN A 63 -3.63 -6.93 -13.44
C ASN A 63 -5.09 -6.72 -13.88
N ASP A 64 -5.49 -5.46 -14.03
CA ASP A 64 -6.85 -5.05 -14.45
C ASP A 64 -7.37 -5.75 -15.72
N ALA A 65 -6.47 -6.22 -16.60
CA ALA A 65 -6.84 -6.86 -17.86
C ALA A 65 -7.48 -8.24 -17.66
N VAL A 66 -7.13 -8.94 -16.57
CA VAL A 66 -7.66 -10.26 -16.23
C VAL A 66 -8.55 -10.24 -14.99
N SER A 67 -8.43 -9.23 -14.10
CA SER A 67 -9.30 -9.08 -12.93
C SER A 67 -10.78 -8.83 -13.27
N VAL A 68 -11.13 -8.49 -14.52
CA VAL A 68 -12.48 -8.05 -14.92
C VAL A 68 -13.24 -9.10 -15.75
N LEU A 69 -12.74 -10.32 -15.96
CA LEU A 69 -13.42 -11.28 -16.87
C LEU A 69 -14.85 -11.63 -16.40
N PRO A 70 -15.91 -11.11 -17.06
CA PRO A 70 -17.27 -11.48 -16.74
C PRO A 70 -17.61 -12.76 -17.50
N GLY A 71 -17.91 -13.85 -16.80
CA GLY A 71 -18.56 -15.01 -17.40
C GLY A 71 -17.81 -16.35 -17.36
N THR A 72 -16.67 -16.48 -16.69
CA THR A 72 -16.07 -17.80 -16.42
C THR A 72 -16.36 -18.23 -14.99
N THR A 73 -17.43 -19.02 -14.86
CA THR A 73 -17.69 -20.08 -13.86
C THR A 73 -17.10 -19.94 -12.45
N GLN A 74 -18.03 -19.91 -11.49
CA GLN A 74 -17.90 -19.87 -10.02
C GLN A 74 -17.62 -18.49 -9.45
N GLU A 75 -18.60 -18.04 -8.66
CA GLU A 75 -18.53 -17.06 -7.56
C GLU A 75 -17.59 -15.88 -7.78
N ALA A 76 -18.18 -14.68 -7.92
CA ALA A 76 -17.50 -13.39 -7.96
C ALA A 76 -16.22 -13.35 -7.11
N GLU A 77 -15.08 -13.70 -7.73
CA GLU A 77 -13.75 -13.53 -7.15
C GLU A 77 -13.67 -12.05 -6.75
N PRO A 78 -13.35 -11.74 -5.48
CA PRO A 78 -13.24 -10.36 -5.07
C PRO A 78 -12.17 -9.71 -5.94
N VAL A 79 -12.59 -8.73 -6.74
CA VAL A 79 -11.68 -7.83 -7.43
C VAL A 79 -11.00 -6.99 -6.35
N PHE A 80 -9.70 -6.74 -6.44
CA PHE A 80 -9.10 -5.76 -5.54
C PHE A 80 -9.85 -4.45 -5.76
N SER A 81 -10.48 -3.94 -4.71
CA SER A 81 -11.21 -2.68 -4.86
C SER A 81 -10.24 -1.49 -4.92
N ASP A 82 -9.00 -1.66 -4.46
CA ASP A 82 -7.93 -0.65 -4.44
C ASP A 82 -6.52 -1.24 -4.20
N ASN A 83 -5.49 -0.57 -4.72
CA ASN A 83 -4.07 -0.93 -4.56
C ASN A 83 -3.60 -0.89 -3.08
N ASP A 84 -4.32 -0.19 -2.21
CA ASP A 84 -4.09 -0.21 -0.76
C ASP A 84 -4.18 -1.65 -0.21
N SER A 85 -5.18 -2.43 -0.63
CA SER A 85 -5.35 -3.82 -0.19
C SER A 85 -4.28 -4.75 -0.77
N LEU A 86 -3.90 -4.53 -2.04
CA LEU A 86 -2.80 -5.24 -2.68
C LEU A 86 -1.48 -5.00 -1.96
N ALA A 87 -1.20 -3.75 -1.57
CA ALA A 87 0.00 -3.39 -0.82
C ALA A 87 0.05 -4.08 0.55
N ALA A 88 -1.08 -4.14 1.27
CA ALA A 88 -1.18 -4.87 2.54
C ALA A 88 -0.90 -6.37 2.37
N LEU A 89 -1.47 -7.01 1.33
CA LEU A 89 -1.19 -8.41 1.03
C LEU A 89 0.26 -8.66 0.64
N CYS A 90 0.85 -7.78 -0.17
CA CYS A 90 2.27 -7.86 -0.53
C CYS A 90 3.15 -7.78 0.72
N ALA A 91 2.90 -6.82 1.61
CA ALA A 91 3.66 -6.66 2.85
C ALA A 91 3.61 -7.94 3.71
N ARG A 92 2.41 -8.52 3.86
CA ARG A 92 2.22 -9.78 4.60
C ARG A 92 2.88 -10.98 3.93
N THR A 93 2.78 -11.06 2.61
CA THR A 93 3.24 -12.23 1.83
C THR A 93 4.75 -12.24 1.70
N PHE A 94 5.35 -11.09 1.40
CA PHE A 94 6.79 -10.95 1.15
C PHE A 94 7.60 -10.70 2.42
N GLY A 95 6.95 -10.67 3.60
CA GLY A 95 7.64 -10.53 4.87
C GLY A 95 8.23 -9.13 5.09
N ALA A 96 7.58 -8.08 4.58
CA ALA A 96 8.05 -6.72 4.78
C ALA A 96 7.88 -6.32 6.26
N GLU A 97 8.92 -5.74 6.87
CA GLU A 97 8.86 -5.27 8.27
C GLU A 97 7.95 -4.03 8.43
N VAL A 98 7.93 -3.18 7.39
CA VAL A 98 7.24 -1.88 7.35
C VAL A 98 6.50 -1.70 6.02
N LEU A 99 5.27 -1.19 6.10
CA LEU A 99 4.48 -0.73 4.95
C LEU A 99 4.28 0.80 5.01
N LEU A 100 4.56 1.49 3.90
CA LEU A 100 4.25 2.92 3.73
C LEU A 100 3.08 3.08 2.75
N LEU A 101 2.00 3.71 3.20
CA LEU A 101 0.87 4.12 2.37
C LEU A 101 0.95 5.64 2.15
N LEU A 102 1.45 6.03 0.98
CA LEU A 102 1.63 7.44 0.63
C LEU A 102 0.32 8.03 0.09
N THR A 103 -0.10 9.17 0.63
CA THR A 103 -1.34 9.87 0.26
C THR A 103 -1.10 11.36 0.04
N ASP A 104 -2.13 12.09 -0.38
CA ASP A 104 -2.15 13.54 -0.60
C ASP A 104 -2.39 14.39 0.66
N VAL A 105 -2.61 13.74 1.81
CA VAL A 105 -2.83 14.36 3.12
C VAL A 105 -1.79 13.86 4.13
N ASP A 106 -1.61 14.58 5.24
CA ASP A 106 -0.54 14.26 6.20
C ASP A 106 -0.70 12.93 6.93
N GLY A 107 -1.90 12.33 6.90
CA GLY A 107 -2.21 11.04 7.54
C GLY A 107 -3.70 10.90 7.81
N VAL A 108 -4.06 10.16 8.85
CA VAL A 108 -5.45 9.96 9.29
C VAL A 108 -5.87 11.09 10.22
N TYR A 109 -6.98 11.75 9.91
CA TYR A 109 -7.55 12.83 10.74
C TYR A 109 -8.82 12.39 11.44
N THR A 110 -9.12 12.97 12.61
CA THR A 110 -10.36 12.75 13.37
C THR A 110 -11.64 13.16 12.62
N LEU A 111 -11.51 14.06 11.64
CA LEU A 111 -12.55 14.63 10.79
C LEU A 111 -11.94 14.88 9.39
N PRO A 112 -12.73 15.17 8.34
CA PRO A 112 -12.18 15.61 7.05
C PRO A 112 -11.10 16.69 7.23
N PRO A 113 -9.95 16.62 6.54
CA PRO A 113 -8.85 17.58 6.72
C PRO A 113 -9.23 19.05 6.49
N THR A 114 -10.29 19.30 5.72
CA THR A 114 -10.86 20.63 5.47
C THR A 114 -11.63 21.20 6.67
N HIS A 115 -11.96 20.37 7.66
CA HIS A 115 -12.72 20.79 8.82
C HIS A 115 -11.80 21.49 9.85
N PRO A 116 -12.16 22.68 10.38
CA PRO A 116 -11.29 23.45 11.29
C PRO A 116 -10.90 22.75 12.60
N LYS A 117 -11.69 21.75 13.01
CA LYS A 117 -11.43 20.91 14.20
C LYS A 117 -10.75 19.58 13.89
N ALA A 118 -10.39 19.32 12.64
CA ALA A 118 -9.69 18.10 12.26
C ALA A 118 -8.32 18.07 12.96
N LYS A 119 -8.01 16.94 13.58
CA LYS A 119 -6.71 16.70 14.22
C LYS A 119 -6.10 15.45 13.62
N LEU A 120 -4.81 15.53 13.31
CA LEU A 120 -4.04 14.37 12.88
C LEU A 120 -3.96 13.36 14.03
N ILE A 121 -4.11 12.08 13.70
CA ILE A 121 -3.96 10.96 14.61
C ILE A 121 -2.53 10.44 14.44
N PRO A 122 -1.62 10.64 15.40
CA PRO A 122 -0.24 10.16 15.25
C PRO A 122 -0.15 8.63 15.39
N PHE A 123 -0.98 8.03 16.25
CA PHE A 123 -1.03 6.59 16.48
C PHE A 123 -2.46 6.08 16.39
N TYR A 124 -2.66 5.02 15.62
CA TYR A 124 -3.94 4.34 15.51
C TYR A 124 -4.00 3.16 16.48
N HIS A 125 -4.98 3.18 17.39
CA HIS A 125 -5.29 2.07 18.28
C HIS A 125 -6.57 1.38 17.81
N ALA A 126 -6.71 0.07 18.08
CA ALA A 126 -7.93 -0.67 17.76
C ALA A 126 -9.19 -0.09 18.42
N ASN A 127 -9.02 0.59 19.57
CA ASN A 127 -10.08 1.28 20.31
C ASN A 127 -10.17 2.77 19.97
N THR A 128 -9.39 3.28 19.01
CA THR A 128 -9.60 4.64 18.49
C THR A 128 -11.00 4.68 17.91
N GLU A 129 -11.93 5.32 18.63
CA GLU A 129 -13.34 5.43 18.26
C GLU A 129 -13.43 5.71 16.77
N GLN A 130 -14.29 4.97 16.07
CA GLN A 130 -14.47 5.06 14.63
C GLN A 130 -14.43 6.52 14.24
N VAL A 131 -13.26 6.89 13.71
CA VAL A 131 -12.94 8.23 13.26
C VAL A 131 -14.15 8.70 12.46
N GLY A 132 -14.52 9.97 12.55
CA GLY A 132 -15.49 10.54 11.64
C GLY A 132 -14.91 10.50 10.25
N ILE A 133 -14.86 9.31 9.64
CA ILE A 133 -14.41 8.97 8.30
C ILE A 133 -15.45 9.65 7.42
N GLY A 134 -15.27 10.96 7.29
CA GLY A 134 -16.14 11.80 6.52
C GLY A 134 -16.07 11.27 5.11
N VAL A 135 -17.24 10.82 4.68
CA VAL A 135 -17.74 10.77 3.31
C VAL A 135 -16.64 10.81 2.26
N LYS A 136 -16.42 9.64 1.63
CA LYS A 136 -15.75 9.42 0.34
C LYS A 136 -15.32 10.71 -0.36
N SER A 137 -14.01 10.98 -0.40
CA SER A 137 -13.46 11.99 -1.30
C SER A 137 -13.94 11.73 -2.72
N SER A 138 -14.44 12.76 -3.41
CA SER A 138 -15.14 12.66 -4.69
C SER A 138 -14.28 12.22 -5.88
N GLN A 139 -12.97 12.01 -5.69
CA GLN A 139 -12.00 11.96 -6.80
C GLN A 139 -11.18 10.67 -6.95
N GLY A 140 -11.44 9.61 -6.16
CA GLY A 140 -10.68 8.36 -6.27
C GLY A 140 -11.52 7.12 -5.93
N ARG A 141 -11.15 5.96 -6.52
CA ARG A 141 -11.75 4.65 -6.17
C ARG A 141 -11.34 4.17 -4.77
N GLY A 142 -10.31 4.80 -4.19
CA GLY A 142 -9.76 4.57 -2.86
C GLY A 142 -9.90 5.77 -1.93
N GLY A 143 -10.46 5.58 -0.74
CA GLY A 143 -10.61 6.62 0.28
C GLY A 143 -9.80 6.32 1.53
N MET A 144 -9.78 7.27 2.48
CA MET A 144 -9.09 7.08 3.77
C MET A 144 -9.54 5.81 4.52
N ALA A 145 -10.81 5.40 4.37
CA ALA A 145 -11.31 4.15 4.92
C ALA A 145 -10.53 2.92 4.42
N ALA A 146 -10.30 2.83 3.11
CA ALA A 146 -9.57 1.72 2.49
C ALA A 146 -8.11 1.68 2.96
N LYS A 147 -7.47 2.84 3.12
CA LYS A 147 -6.11 2.95 3.68
C LYS A 147 -6.04 2.46 5.12
N ILE A 148 -7.01 2.85 5.95
CA ILE A 148 -7.10 2.39 7.35
C ILE A 148 -7.29 0.86 7.37
N ASP A 149 -8.20 0.31 6.56
CA ASP A 149 -8.45 -1.12 6.53
C ASP A 149 -7.22 -1.91 6.03
N ALA A 150 -6.54 -1.41 4.99
CA ALA A 150 -5.29 -1.96 4.48
C ALA A 150 -4.17 -1.92 5.54
N ALA A 151 -3.99 -0.77 6.21
CA ALA A 151 -2.99 -0.61 7.25
C ALA A 151 -3.24 -1.58 8.42
N ARG A 152 -4.49 -1.72 8.86
CA ARG A 152 -4.88 -2.70 9.90
C ARG A 152 -4.66 -4.13 9.45
N ASN A 153 -4.95 -4.46 8.19
CA ASN A 153 -4.72 -5.80 7.66
C ASN A 153 -3.22 -6.12 7.62
N ALA A 154 -2.40 -5.16 7.17
CA ALA A 154 -0.95 -5.32 7.07
C ALA A 154 -0.33 -5.69 8.42
N VAL A 155 -0.71 -5.00 9.50
CA VAL A 155 -0.20 -5.24 10.86
C VAL A 155 -1.08 -6.20 11.69
N ALA A 156 -1.88 -7.05 11.05
CA ALA A 156 -2.70 -8.01 11.77
C ALA A 156 -1.83 -9.02 12.55
N PRO A 157 -2.31 -9.57 13.69
CA PRO A 157 -1.57 -10.56 14.47
C PRO A 157 -1.07 -11.73 13.61
N GLY A 158 0.21 -12.08 13.76
CA GLY A 158 0.87 -13.12 12.96
C GLY A 158 1.40 -12.65 11.60
N SER A 159 1.24 -11.37 11.26
CA SER A 159 1.94 -10.74 10.13
C SER A 159 3.41 -10.46 10.47
N ALA A 160 4.28 -10.56 9.47
CA ALA A 160 5.67 -10.09 9.56
C ALA A 160 5.77 -8.55 9.50
N CYS A 161 4.73 -7.88 9.01
CA CYS A 161 4.67 -6.43 8.96
C CYS A 161 4.30 -5.90 10.36
N THR A 162 5.31 -5.35 11.02
CA THR A 162 5.22 -4.85 12.40
C THR A 162 4.67 -3.44 12.47
N ALA A 163 4.84 -2.66 11.39
CA ALA A 163 4.41 -1.28 11.31
C ALA A 163 3.85 -0.93 9.93
N CYS A 164 2.78 -0.16 9.90
CA CYS A 164 2.28 0.51 8.71
C CYS A 164 2.12 2.00 8.99
N VAL A 165 2.53 2.85 8.05
CA VAL A 165 2.41 4.31 8.19
C VAL A 165 1.64 4.89 7.02
N ILE A 166 0.59 5.66 7.32
CA ILE A 166 -0.11 6.49 6.33
C ILE A 166 0.46 7.90 6.45
N CYS A 167 1.06 8.45 5.38
CA CYS A 167 1.67 9.78 5.39
C CYS A 167 1.63 10.47 4.02
N ALA A 168 1.92 11.77 3.99
CA ALA A 168 1.96 12.54 2.75
C ALA A 168 3.11 12.08 1.84
N GLY A 169 2.81 11.70 0.60
CA GLY A 169 3.82 11.31 -0.40
C GLY A 169 4.70 12.47 -0.88
N SER A 170 4.27 13.71 -0.66
CA SER A 170 5.06 14.92 -0.93
C SER A 170 6.10 15.22 0.15
N ASP A 171 6.00 14.57 1.33
CA ASP A 171 6.91 14.78 2.44
C ASP A 171 7.95 13.66 2.53
N LEU A 172 9.10 13.89 1.89
CA LEU A 172 10.21 12.95 1.89
C LEU A 172 10.91 12.84 3.26
N ASP A 173 10.75 13.82 4.15
CA ASP A 173 11.38 13.77 5.47
C ASP A 173 10.65 12.78 6.37
N VAL A 174 9.32 12.71 6.29
CA VAL A 174 8.54 11.66 6.97
C VAL A 174 8.91 10.27 6.46
N VAL A 175 9.04 10.09 5.14
CA VAL A 175 9.46 8.80 4.55
C VAL A 175 10.83 8.39 5.08
N ARG A 176 11.80 9.32 5.11
CA ARG A 176 13.14 9.05 5.64
C ARG A 176 13.11 8.72 7.13
N ALA A 177 12.31 9.43 7.91
CA ALA A 177 12.18 9.21 9.35
C ALA A 177 11.62 7.81 9.63
N VAL A 178 10.54 7.41 8.96
CA VAL A 178 9.97 6.05 9.14
C VAL A 178 11.01 4.97 8.83
N LEU A 179 11.81 5.16 7.77
CA LEU A 179 12.85 4.21 7.38
C LEU A 179 14.07 4.20 8.31
N SER A 180 14.29 5.23 9.15
CA SER A 180 15.41 5.27 10.09
C SER A 180 15.17 4.46 11.37
N LYS A 181 14.00 3.83 11.53
CA LYS A 181 13.56 3.07 12.73
C LYS A 181 13.41 3.89 14.03
N ASP A 182 13.86 5.13 14.05
CA ASP A 182 13.72 6.06 15.19
C ASP A 182 12.37 6.82 15.19
N TRP A 183 11.50 6.57 14.21
CA TRP A 183 10.23 7.27 14.10
C TRP A 183 9.19 6.72 15.07
N ASP A 184 8.90 7.52 16.09
CA ASP A 184 7.86 7.24 17.07
C ASP A 184 6.51 7.85 16.69
N GLY A 185 6.33 8.48 15.53
CA GLY A 185 5.06 9.12 15.16
C GLY A 185 4.68 10.39 15.95
N ALA A 186 5.37 10.71 17.03
CA ALA A 186 5.15 11.91 17.84
C ALA A 186 6.08 13.07 17.43
N GLU A 187 7.32 12.77 17.03
CA GLU A 187 8.33 13.81 16.78
C GLU A 187 8.11 14.62 15.48
N THR A 188 7.55 14.02 14.42
CA THR A 188 7.41 14.71 13.13
C THR A 188 6.10 15.47 12.98
N GLY A 189 5.12 15.23 13.85
CA GLY A 189 3.77 15.81 13.74
C GLY A 189 3.06 15.49 12.43
N LYS A 190 3.50 14.44 11.72
CA LYS A 190 3.08 14.07 10.37
C LYS A 190 3.11 12.56 10.24
N GLY A 191 2.09 11.99 9.60
CA GLY A 191 1.88 10.56 9.49
C GLY A 191 0.98 9.98 10.59
N THR A 192 0.46 8.79 10.33
CA THR A 192 -0.28 7.96 11.29
C THR A 192 0.34 6.58 11.34
N LEU A 193 0.84 6.18 12.51
CA LEU A 193 1.40 4.85 12.76
C LEU A 193 0.31 3.85 13.13
N PHE A 194 0.36 2.69 12.49
CA PHE A 194 -0.33 1.46 12.84
C PHE A 194 0.73 0.46 13.22
N ALA A 195 0.67 -0.11 14.42
CA ALA A 195 1.64 -1.10 14.88
C ALA A 195 0.92 -2.28 15.54
N THR A 196 1.52 -3.46 15.44
CA THR A 196 1.15 -4.58 16.32
C THR A 196 1.47 -4.21 17.77
N PRO A 197 0.59 -4.51 18.75
CA PRO A 197 0.90 -4.39 20.17
C PRO A 197 2.14 -5.19 20.58
#